data_AF-A0A519Q6C4-F1
#
_entry.id   AF-A0A519Q6C4-F1
#
_cell.length_a   1.000
_cell.length_b   1.000
_cell.length_c   1.000
_cell.angle_alpha   90.00
_cell.angle_beta   90.00
_cell.angle_gamma   90.00
#
_symmetry.space_group_name_H-M   'P 1'
#
loop_
_entity.id
_entity.type
_entity.pdbx_description
1 polymer ?
#
loop_
_entity_poly.entity_id
_entity_poly.type
_entity_poly.pdbx_seq_one_letter_code
_entity_poly.pdbx_strand_id
1 'polypeptide(L)'
;DELFGLKMGADDFITKPFSQRLLVERVKAILRRSSAREAQQASGGVKPTPDQLAARTLERGQLAMDQERHTCTWKGEAVTLTVTEFLILHSLAQRPGVVKSRDALMDAAYDEQVYVDDRTIDSHIKRLRKKFKMVDTDFDMIETLYGVGYRFREAA
;
A
#
# COMPACT_ATOMS: atom_id res chain seq x y z
N ASP A 1 -16.01 15.43 8.79
CA ASP A 1 -14.99 15.55 9.85
C ASP A 1 -13.55 15.37 9.36
N GLU A 2 -13.20 14.29 8.65
CA GLU A 2 -11.83 14.03 8.17
C GLU A 2 -11.24 15.18 7.30
N LEU A 3 -12.04 15.65 6.34
CA LEU A 3 -11.67 16.70 5.39
C LEU A 3 -11.47 18.06 6.07
N PHE A 4 -12.20 18.30 7.17
CA PHE A 4 -12.05 19.52 7.96
C PHE A 4 -10.78 19.46 8.82
N GLY A 5 -10.48 18.30 9.43
CA GLY A 5 -9.24 18.08 10.18
C GLY A 5 -7.98 18.29 9.33
N LEU A 6 -7.95 17.75 8.11
CA LEU A 6 -6.85 17.97 7.16
C LEU A 6 -6.70 19.45 6.78
N LYS A 7 -7.82 20.17 6.56
CA LYS A 7 -7.79 21.62 6.27
C LYS A 7 -7.30 22.46 7.44
N MET A 8 -7.49 22.00 8.68
CA MET A 8 -6.99 22.64 9.89
C MET A 8 -5.51 22.31 10.16
N GLY A 9 -4.84 21.57 9.27
CA GLY A 9 -3.42 21.27 9.37
C GLY A 9 -3.09 19.91 10.01
N ALA A 10 -4.05 18.99 10.14
CA ALA A 10 -3.73 17.62 10.54
C ALA A 10 -2.88 16.94 9.45
N ASP A 11 -1.79 16.28 9.85
CA ASP A 11 -0.91 15.55 8.93
C ASP A 11 -1.52 14.23 8.42
N ASP A 12 -2.44 13.65 9.19
CA ASP A 12 -3.11 12.39 8.89
C ASP A 12 -4.43 12.26 9.65
N PHE A 13 -5.31 11.37 9.20
CA PHE A 13 -6.54 11.03 9.91
C PHE A 13 -6.81 9.52 9.87
N ILE A 14 -7.50 9.01 10.90
CA ILE A 14 -7.94 7.61 10.94
C ILE A 14 -9.33 7.52 11.56
N THR A 15 -10.25 6.87 10.85
CA THR A 15 -11.60 6.59 11.34
C THR A 15 -11.68 5.25 12.05
N LYS A 16 -12.54 5.20 13.07
CA LYS A 16 -12.87 3.95 13.77
C LYS A 16 -13.78 3.07 12.89
N PRO A 17 -13.74 1.73 13.05
CA PRO A 17 -12.83 0.98 13.91
C PRO A 17 -11.43 0.84 13.29
N PHE A 18 -10.38 1.00 14.09
CA PHE A 18 -9.00 0.80 13.67
C PHE A 18 -8.27 -0.13 14.64
N SER A 19 -7.22 -0.81 14.17
CA SER A 19 -6.36 -1.61 15.05
C SER A 19 -5.32 -0.72 15.75
N GLN A 20 -4.96 -1.07 16.99
CA GLN A 20 -3.91 -0.37 17.72
C GLN A 20 -2.56 -0.42 16.98
N ARG A 21 -2.26 -1.54 16.31
CA ARG A 21 -1.06 -1.68 15.47
C ARG A 21 -1.04 -0.63 14.36
N LEU A 22 -2.15 -0.42 13.66
CA LEU A 22 -2.26 0.58 12.60
C LEU A 22 -2.03 2.01 13.10
N LEU A 23 -2.56 2.35 14.28
CA LEU A 23 -2.34 3.66 14.89
C LEU A 23 -0.86 3.87 15.22
N VAL A 24 -0.22 2.89 15.85
CA VAL A 24 1.20 2.97 16.22
C VAL A 24 2.09 3.12 14.99
N GLU A 25 1.84 2.37 13.92
CA GLU A 25 2.64 2.47 12.70
C GLU A 25 2.43 3.79 11.95
N ARG A 26 1.22 4.37 11.97
CA ARG A 26 0.97 5.72 11.42
C ARG A 26 1.70 6.81 12.21
N VAL A 27 1.67 6.74 13.54
CA VAL A 27 2.42 7.68 14.40
C VAL A 27 3.93 7.59 14.09
N LYS A 28 4.50 6.38 14.05
CA LYS A 28 5.92 6.19 13.69
C LYS A 28 6.24 6.73 12.30
N ALA A 29 5.35 6.56 11.31
CA ALA A 29 5.55 7.06 9.97
C ALA A 29 5.61 8.59 9.91
N ILE A 30 4.76 9.28 10.68
CA ILE A 30 4.76 10.75 10.79
C ILE A 30 6.05 11.24 11.46
N LEU A 31 6.42 10.65 12.61
CA LEU A 31 7.65 11.01 13.34
C LEU A 31 8.93 10.75 12.53
N ARG A 32 8.92 9.74 11.66
CA ARG A 32 10.05 9.49 10.75
C ARG A 32 10.09 10.50 9.60
N ARG A 33 8.95 11.02 9.14
CA ARG A 33 8.88 12.07 8.13
C ARG A 33 9.42 13.40 8.69
N SER A 34 9.14 13.72 9.96
CA SER A 34 9.71 14.90 10.62
C SER A 34 11.23 14.75 10.79
N SER A 35 11.70 13.61 11.31
CA SER A 35 13.14 13.37 11.47
C SER A 35 13.90 13.27 10.13
N ALA A 36 13.29 12.76 9.06
CA ALA A 36 13.90 12.79 7.73
C ALA A 36 13.98 14.21 7.15
N ARG A 37 12.98 15.07 7.42
CA ARG A 37 13.02 16.50 7.05
C ARG A 37 14.07 17.27 7.86
N GLU A 38 14.20 16.97 9.15
CA GLU A 38 15.23 17.54 10.03
C GLU A 38 16.64 17.05 9.63
N ALA A 39 16.80 15.77 9.30
CA ALA A 39 18.07 15.23 8.81
C ALA A 39 18.46 15.79 7.43
N GLN A 40 17.48 16.06 6.55
CA GLN A 40 17.70 16.73 5.27
C GLN A 40 18.05 18.23 5.42
N GLN A 41 17.63 18.87 6.51
CA GLN A 41 17.97 20.27 6.81
C GLN A 41 19.31 20.40 7.56
N ALA A 42 19.68 19.40 8.37
CA ALA A 42 20.88 19.42 9.20
C ALA A 42 22.11 18.73 8.57
N SER A 43 21.93 17.91 7.52
CA SER A 43 23.06 17.20 6.91
C SER A 43 22.87 17.03 5.40
N GLY A 44 23.84 17.54 4.64
CA GLY A 44 24.03 17.15 3.26
C GLY A 44 24.28 15.65 3.17
N GLY A 45 23.21 14.90 2.89
CA GLY A 45 23.23 13.56 2.31
C GLY A 45 23.98 12.48 3.08
N VAL A 46 23.33 11.86 4.07
CA VAL A 46 23.55 10.43 4.32
C VAL A 46 22.34 9.67 3.77
N LYS A 47 22.43 9.27 2.50
CA LYS A 47 21.53 8.29 1.92
C LYS A 47 21.73 6.96 2.67
N PRO A 48 20.66 6.26 3.10
CA PRO A 48 20.81 4.89 3.56
C PRO A 48 21.44 4.04 2.43
N THR A 49 22.30 3.10 2.81
CA THR A 49 23.04 2.25 1.86
C THR A 49 22.07 1.41 1.01
N PRO A 50 22.33 1.24 -0.30
CA PRO A 50 21.42 0.55 -1.22
C PRO A 50 21.03 -0.88 -0.79
N ASP A 51 21.94 -1.61 -0.14
CA ASP A 51 21.73 -3.00 0.28
C ASP A 51 20.68 -3.18 1.39
N GLN A 52 20.49 -2.20 2.28
CA GLN A 52 19.51 -2.31 3.37
C GLN A 52 18.11 -1.84 2.97
N LEU A 53 18.02 -1.03 1.92
CA LEU A 53 16.74 -0.56 1.36
C LEU A 53 16.13 -1.60 0.40
N ALA A 54 16.98 -2.25 -0.41
CA ALA A 54 16.56 -3.23 -1.42
C ALA A 54 15.92 -4.51 -0.82
N ALA A 55 16.29 -4.90 0.40
CA ALA A 55 15.71 -6.09 1.05
C ALA A 55 14.31 -5.86 1.66
N ARG A 56 13.88 -4.59 1.83
CA ARG A 56 12.65 -4.21 2.57
C ARG A 56 11.60 -3.50 1.71
N THR A 57 12.01 -3.04 0.53
CA THR A 57 11.17 -2.31 -0.42
C THR A 57 10.95 -3.17 -1.66
N LEU A 58 9.69 -3.47 -1.98
CA LEU A 58 9.30 -4.14 -3.21
C LEU A 58 9.09 -3.09 -4.29
N GLU A 59 9.88 -3.18 -5.36
CA GLU A 59 9.77 -2.30 -6.53
C GLU A 59 9.34 -3.11 -7.78
N ARG A 60 8.35 -2.59 -8.51
CA ARG A 60 7.81 -3.18 -9.75
C ARG A 60 7.46 -2.07 -10.73
N GLY A 61 8.41 -1.74 -11.62
CA GLY A 61 8.26 -0.63 -12.54
C GLY A 61 8.00 0.68 -11.77
N GLN A 62 6.80 1.23 -11.91
CA GLN A 62 6.41 2.48 -11.25
C GLN A 62 5.84 2.29 -9.83
N LEU A 63 5.62 1.04 -9.40
CA LEU A 63 5.15 0.70 -8.06
C LEU A 63 6.36 0.55 -7.13
N ALA A 64 6.32 1.24 -5.99
CA ALA A 64 7.21 0.96 -4.86
C ALA A 64 6.38 0.76 -3.58
N MET A 65 6.71 -0.28 -2.82
CA MET A 65 6.02 -0.67 -1.60
C MET A 65 7.03 -0.95 -0.49
N ASP A 66 6.83 -0.39 0.69
CA ASP A 66 7.60 -0.73 1.89
C ASP A 66 6.71 -1.56 2.82
N GLN A 67 7.10 -2.82 3.02
CA GLN A 67 6.30 -3.78 3.76
C GLN A 67 6.20 -3.45 5.25
N GLU A 68 7.27 -2.96 5.86
CA GLU A 68 7.25 -2.62 7.28
C GLU A 68 6.44 -1.36 7.53
N ARG A 69 6.62 -0.36 6.66
CA ARG A 69 5.95 0.93 6.77
C ARG A 69 4.51 0.90 6.27
N HIS A 70 4.09 -0.17 5.59
CA HIS A 70 2.80 -0.28 4.91
C HIS A 70 2.55 0.92 3.97
N THR A 71 3.60 1.42 3.34
CA THR A 71 3.52 2.57 2.42
C THR A 71 3.64 2.12 0.98
N CYS A 72 2.89 2.78 0.10
CA CYS A 72 2.86 2.51 -1.33
C CYS A 72 3.02 3.82 -2.09
N THR A 73 3.83 3.81 -3.15
CA THR A 73 3.92 4.89 -4.14
C THR A 73 3.71 4.35 -5.55
N TRP A 74 3.17 5.19 -6.41
CA TRP A 74 2.99 4.95 -7.85
C TRP A 74 3.52 6.15 -8.62
N LYS A 75 4.44 5.96 -9.56
CA LYS A 75 5.15 7.05 -10.26
C LYS A 75 5.81 8.07 -9.29
N GLY A 76 6.23 7.59 -8.11
CA GLY A 76 6.79 8.44 -7.05
C GLY A 76 5.76 9.17 -6.19
N GLU A 77 4.47 9.14 -6.53
CA GLU A 77 3.39 9.74 -5.75
C GLU A 77 2.80 8.75 -4.74
N ALA A 78 2.44 9.24 -3.55
CA ALA A 78 1.92 8.37 -2.48
C ALA A 78 0.49 7.90 -2.77
N VAL A 79 0.25 6.60 -2.63
CA VAL A 79 -1.08 5.99 -2.71
C VAL A 79 -1.49 5.50 -1.32
N THR A 80 -2.50 6.14 -0.73
CA THR A 80 -2.95 5.81 0.63
C THR A 80 -3.83 4.56 0.65
N LEU A 81 -3.27 3.43 1.07
CA LEU A 81 -3.95 2.14 1.16
C LEU A 81 -4.38 1.82 2.60
N THR A 82 -5.44 1.02 2.75
CA THR A 82 -5.70 0.32 4.01
C THR A 82 -4.73 -0.85 4.16
N VAL A 83 -4.66 -1.45 5.36
CA VAL A 83 -3.78 -2.62 5.58
C VAL A 83 -4.16 -3.78 4.64
N THR A 84 -5.44 -4.12 4.54
CA THR A 84 -5.91 -5.20 3.67
C THR A 84 -5.63 -4.92 2.20
N GLU A 85 -5.87 -3.69 1.74
CA GLU A 85 -5.56 -3.29 0.36
C GLU A 85 -4.05 -3.38 0.09
N PHE A 86 -3.22 -2.97 1.05
CA PHE A 86 -1.76 -3.09 0.96
C PHE A 86 -1.33 -4.55 0.86
N LEU A 87 -1.85 -5.44 1.71
CA LEU A 87 -1.51 -6.86 1.71
C LEU A 87 -1.96 -7.55 0.42
N ILE A 88 -3.16 -7.26 -0.07
CA ILE A 88 -3.65 -7.76 -1.37
C ILE A 88 -2.72 -7.31 -2.49
N LEU A 89 -2.40 -6.01 -2.57
CA LEU A 89 -1.51 -5.50 -3.61
C LEU A 89 -0.11 -6.09 -3.50
N HIS A 90 0.45 -6.16 -2.30
CA HIS A 90 1.77 -6.73 -2.04
C HIS A 90 1.80 -8.20 -2.49
N SER A 91 0.77 -8.97 -2.13
CA SER A 91 0.59 -10.36 -2.55
C SER A 91 0.59 -10.49 -4.07
N LEU A 92 -0.14 -9.63 -4.80
CA LEU A 92 -0.15 -9.63 -6.26
C LEU A 92 1.19 -9.20 -6.87
N ALA A 93 1.86 -8.21 -6.28
CA ALA A 93 3.09 -7.61 -6.81
C ALA A 93 4.37 -8.42 -6.50
N GLN A 94 4.33 -9.33 -5.52
CA GLN A 94 5.42 -10.25 -5.22
C GLN A 94 5.88 -11.03 -6.46
N ARG A 95 4.92 -11.57 -7.22
CA ARG A 95 5.16 -12.30 -8.47
C ARG A 95 4.25 -11.74 -9.57
N PRO A 96 4.67 -10.68 -10.28
CA PRO A 96 3.92 -10.14 -11.41
C PRO A 96 3.65 -11.23 -12.46
N GLY A 97 2.55 -11.09 -13.20
CA GLY A 97 2.09 -12.05 -14.21
C GLY A 97 1.38 -13.28 -13.64
N VAL A 98 1.66 -13.67 -12.39
CA VAL A 98 1.04 -14.82 -11.73
C VAL A 98 -0.35 -14.48 -11.20
N VAL A 99 -1.33 -15.32 -11.53
CA VAL A 99 -2.71 -15.16 -11.06
C VAL A 99 -2.85 -15.73 -9.65
N LYS A 100 -3.42 -14.95 -8.75
CA LYS A 100 -3.86 -15.37 -7.41
C LYS A 100 -5.37 -15.49 -7.37
N SER A 101 -5.86 -16.62 -6.83
CA SER A 101 -7.28 -16.83 -6.57
C SER A 101 -7.79 -15.89 -5.48
N ARG A 102 -9.12 -15.79 -5.34
CA ARG A 102 -9.74 -15.01 -4.26
C ARG A 102 -9.32 -15.55 -2.90
N ASP A 103 -9.40 -16.86 -2.70
CA ASP A 103 -8.94 -17.55 -1.49
C ASP A 103 -7.48 -17.22 -1.16
N ALA A 104 -6.57 -17.31 -2.14
CA ALA A 104 -5.16 -17.00 -1.90
C ALA A 104 -4.92 -15.52 -1.54
N LEU A 105 -5.78 -14.61 -2.01
CA LEU A 105 -5.72 -13.19 -1.64
C LEU A 105 -6.37 -12.93 -0.29
N MET A 106 -7.36 -13.74 0.10
CA MET A 106 -7.96 -13.73 1.42
C MET A 106 -6.94 -14.16 2.46
N ASP A 107 -6.31 -15.32 2.26
CA ASP A 107 -5.27 -15.86 3.15
C ASP A 107 -4.09 -14.90 3.31
N ALA A 108 -3.74 -14.16 2.25
CA ALA A 108 -2.66 -13.19 2.30
C ALA A 108 -3.02 -11.90 3.06
N ALA A 109 -4.30 -11.58 3.21
CA ALA A 109 -4.76 -10.28 3.70
C ALA A 109 -5.49 -10.34 5.05
N TYR A 110 -5.92 -11.53 5.47
CA TYR A 110 -6.62 -11.77 6.72
C TYR A 110 -5.91 -12.89 7.50
N ASP A 111 -5.79 -12.72 8.83
CA ASP A 111 -5.34 -13.80 9.71
C ASP A 111 -6.40 -14.94 9.72
N GLU A 112 -5.97 -16.17 9.98
CA GLU A 112 -6.73 -17.45 9.88
C GLU A 112 -8.09 -17.50 10.62
N GLN A 113 -8.46 -16.47 11.38
CA GLN A 113 -9.69 -16.42 12.18
C GLN A 113 -10.82 -15.58 11.57
N VAL A 114 -10.66 -15.03 10.35
CA VAL A 114 -11.70 -14.20 9.72
C VAL A 114 -12.34 -14.92 8.54
N TYR A 115 -13.52 -15.47 8.74
CA TYR A 115 -14.35 -15.98 7.63
C TYR A 115 -15.01 -14.78 6.93
N VAL A 116 -14.53 -14.43 5.74
CA VAL A 116 -15.13 -13.38 4.90
C VAL A 116 -15.45 -13.95 3.53
N ASP A 117 -16.56 -13.48 2.94
CA ASP A 117 -17.00 -13.87 1.60
C ASP A 117 -16.01 -13.41 0.51
N ASP A 118 -15.80 -14.23 -0.50
CA ASP A 118 -15.02 -13.98 -1.74
C ASP A 118 -15.30 -12.61 -2.36
N ARG A 119 -16.56 -12.15 -2.28
CA ARG A 119 -16.99 -10.83 -2.79
C ARG A 119 -16.27 -9.66 -2.12
N THR A 120 -15.66 -9.87 -0.97
CA THR A 120 -14.87 -8.85 -0.28
C THR A 120 -13.56 -8.56 -1.02
N ILE A 121 -12.91 -9.56 -1.64
CA ILE A 121 -11.72 -9.32 -2.47
C ILE A 121 -12.07 -8.43 -3.66
N ASP A 122 -13.18 -8.70 -4.35
CA ASP A 122 -13.62 -7.90 -5.50
C ASP A 122 -13.82 -6.43 -5.11
N SER A 123 -14.36 -6.19 -3.91
CA SER A 123 -14.54 -4.84 -3.36
C SER A 123 -13.21 -4.14 -3.08
N HIS A 124 -12.23 -4.86 -2.51
CA HIS A 124 -10.88 -4.31 -2.29
C HIS A 124 -10.15 -4.04 -3.59
N ILE A 125 -10.23 -4.93 -4.58
CA ILE A 125 -9.64 -4.72 -5.92
C ILE A 125 -10.26 -3.49 -6.59
N LYS A 126 -11.58 -3.31 -6.49
CA LYS A 126 -12.27 -2.11 -7.00
C LYS A 126 -11.76 -0.84 -6.32
N ARG A 127 -11.58 -0.85 -5.00
CA ARG A 127 -11.06 0.29 -4.22
C ARG A 127 -9.60 0.59 -4.56
N LEU A 128 -8.76 -0.44 -4.66
CA LEU A 128 -7.37 -0.33 -5.11
C LEU A 128 -7.29 0.39 -6.45
N ARG A 129 -7.97 -0.15 -7.48
CA ARG A 129 -8.02 0.48 -8.81
C ARG A 129 -8.48 1.93 -8.74
N LYS A 130 -9.51 2.25 -7.94
CA LYS A 130 -9.97 3.63 -7.77
C LYS A 130 -8.90 4.54 -7.16
N LYS A 131 -8.19 4.09 -6.13
CA LYS A 131 -7.13 4.86 -5.46
C LYS A 131 -5.93 5.11 -6.37
N PHE A 132 -5.49 4.11 -7.12
CA PHE A 132 -4.44 4.30 -8.12
C PHE A 132 -4.91 5.23 -9.24
N LYS A 133 -6.16 5.12 -9.69
CA LYS A 133 -6.74 6.03 -10.69
C LYS A 133 -6.87 7.48 -10.24
N MET A 134 -6.82 7.77 -8.95
CA MET A 134 -6.74 9.14 -8.45
C MET A 134 -5.35 9.76 -8.65
N VAL A 135 -4.31 8.93 -8.73
CA VAL A 135 -2.91 9.36 -8.98
C VAL A 135 -2.59 9.27 -10.48
N ASP A 136 -3.11 8.25 -11.15
CA ASP A 136 -2.83 7.97 -12.55
C ASP A 136 -4.09 7.46 -13.26
N THR A 137 -4.73 8.33 -14.05
CA THR A 137 -6.02 8.05 -14.69
C THR A 137 -5.99 6.81 -15.57
N ASP A 138 -4.82 6.49 -16.14
CA ASP A 138 -4.58 5.39 -17.06
C ASP A 138 -4.15 4.10 -16.34
N PHE A 139 -4.17 4.08 -15.00
CA PHE A 139 -3.77 2.90 -14.23
C PHE A 139 -4.59 1.66 -14.58
N ASP A 140 -3.90 0.62 -15.04
CA ASP A 140 -4.50 -0.66 -15.43
C ASP A 140 -3.68 -1.91 -15.01
N MET A 141 -2.75 -1.75 -14.06
CA MET A 141 -1.81 -2.82 -13.69
C MET A 141 -2.42 -4.01 -12.95
N ILE A 142 -3.64 -3.89 -12.41
CA ILE A 142 -4.32 -5.01 -11.76
C ILE A 142 -5.33 -5.59 -12.74
N GLU A 143 -5.05 -6.78 -13.27
CA GLU A 143 -5.92 -7.48 -14.20
C GLU A 143 -6.85 -8.47 -13.51
N THR A 144 -8.04 -8.63 -14.07
CA THR A 144 -8.97 -9.71 -13.70
C THR A 144 -8.85 -10.83 -14.72
N LEU A 145 -8.59 -12.05 -14.25
CA LEU A 145 -8.79 -13.26 -15.04
C LEU A 145 -10.10 -13.92 -14.59
N TYR A 146 -11.15 -13.77 -15.39
CA TYR A 146 -12.49 -14.25 -15.05
C TYR A 146 -12.49 -15.76 -14.77
N GLY A 147 -13.15 -16.15 -13.67
CA GLY A 147 -13.19 -17.55 -13.21
C GLY A 147 -11.93 -18.03 -12.49
N VAL A 148 -10.85 -17.22 -12.43
CA VAL A 148 -9.59 -17.62 -11.80
C VAL A 148 -9.20 -16.69 -10.66
N GLY A 149 -9.12 -15.37 -10.91
CA GLY A 149 -8.70 -14.41 -9.88
C GLY A 149 -8.08 -13.14 -10.46
N TYR A 150 -7.02 -12.66 -9.80
CA TYR A 150 -6.37 -11.39 -10.13
C TYR A 150 -4.87 -11.55 -10.27
N ARG A 151 -4.24 -10.69 -11.08
CA ARG A 151 -2.78 -10.58 -11.18
C ARG A 151 -2.34 -9.14 -11.27
N PHE A 152 -1.11 -8.87 -10.83
CA PHE A 152 -0.41 -7.65 -11.17
C PHE A 152 0.28 -7.86 -12.53
N ARG A 153 0.17 -6.90 -13.46
CA ARG A 153 0.84 -6.97 -14.76
C ARG A 153 2.35 -6.99 -14.60
N GLU A 154 3.02 -7.73 -15.45
CA GLU A 154 4.46 -7.59 -15.63
C GLU A 154 4.72 -6.26 -16.32
N ALA A 155 5.63 -5.45 -15.75
CA ALA A 155 6.06 -4.24 -16.44
C ALA A 155 6.90 -4.68 -17.64
N ALA A 156 6.45 -4.31 -18.84
CA ALA A 156 7.19 -4.55 -20.08
C ALA A 156 8.51 -3.75 -20.11
#